data_AF-A0A1H4NWZ1-F1
#
_entry.id   AF-A0A1H4NWZ1-F1
#
_cell.length_a   1.000
_cell.length_b   1.000
_cell.length_c   1.000
_cell.angle_alpha   90.00
_cell.angle_beta   90.00
_cell.angle_gamma   90.00
#
_symmetry.space_group_name_H-M   'P 1'
#
loop_
_entity.id
_entity.type
_entity.pdbx_description
1 polymer ?
#
loop_
_entity_poly.entity_id
_entity_poly.type
_entity_poly.pdbx_seq_one_letter_code
_entity_poly.pdbx_strand_id
1 'polypeptide(L)'
;MTTLLFILALQVTYVSLLTIRFILMVKGFRYIAALMSAVEIGIYVIGFKIVLDHLHEPVNLIVYCLSYGLGILLGTKIEERLALGFVTIQAVTNAEFGHMTDDLRSKGYGVTVWQGEGKEGSRWIISVVLHRKEQHQLYQEILAIDPQAFVVSYEPNLFHGGFLVKKRHHSAK
;
A
#
# COMPACT_ATOMS: atom_id res chain seq x y z
N MET A 1 31.73 -14.45 12.86
CA MET A 1 30.39 -14.71 12.27
C MET A 1 29.24 -14.09 13.06
N THR A 2 29.27 -14.13 14.41
CA THR A 2 28.24 -13.50 15.27
C THR A 2 28.10 -11.99 15.06
N THR A 3 29.20 -11.24 14.94
CA THR A 3 29.19 -9.78 14.67
C THR A 3 28.54 -9.43 13.33
N LEU A 4 28.82 -10.23 12.29
CA LEU A 4 28.27 -10.05 10.94
C LEU A 4 26.75 -10.24 10.92
N LEU A 5 26.22 -11.24 11.62
CA LEU A 5 24.78 -11.47 11.76
C LEU A 5 24.10 -10.33 12.52
N PHE A 6 24.75 -9.81 13.56
CA PHE A 6 24.25 -8.67 14.31
C PHE A 6 24.19 -7.40 13.45
N ILE A 7 25.26 -7.09 12.70
CA ILE A 7 25.30 -5.98 11.75
C ILE A 7 24.19 -6.13 10.70
N LEU A 8 24.04 -7.33 10.13
CA LEU A 8 23.00 -7.61 9.15
C LEU A 8 21.60 -7.38 9.72
N ALA A 9 21.28 -7.95 10.89
CA ALA A 9 19.96 -7.82 11.50
C ALA A 9 19.62 -6.37 11.87
N LEU A 10 20.58 -5.66 12.47
CA LEU A 10 20.44 -4.25 12.82
C LEU A 10 20.20 -3.42 11.56
N GLN A 11 20.96 -3.67 10.50
CA GLN A 11 20.88 -2.87 9.28
C GLN A 11 19.65 -3.16 8.44
N VAL A 12 19.24 -4.42 8.35
CA VAL A 12 17.95 -4.80 7.74
C VAL A 12 16.81 -4.07 8.47
N THR A 13 16.81 -4.10 9.81
CA THR A 13 15.78 -3.44 10.62
C THR A 13 15.78 -1.93 10.40
N TYR A 14 16.95 -1.30 10.43
CA TYR A 14 17.10 0.14 10.18
C TYR A 14 16.55 0.54 8.81
N VAL A 15 16.94 -0.18 7.75
CA VAL A 15 16.51 0.14 6.39
C VAL A 15 15.02 -0.15 6.19
N SER A 16 14.46 -1.20 6.81
CA SER A 16 13.02 -1.42 6.81
C SER A 16 12.26 -0.28 7.48
N LEU A 17 12.72 0.24 8.62
CA LEU A 17 12.13 1.41 9.28
C LEU A 17 12.19 2.65 8.39
N LEU A 18 13.36 2.91 7.78
CA LEU A 18 13.56 4.02 6.84
C LEU A 18 12.55 3.98 5.69
N THR A 19 12.31 2.79 5.13
CA THR A 19 11.30 2.56 4.07
C THR A 19 9.89 2.85 4.59
N ILE A 20 9.51 2.32 5.76
CA ILE A 20 8.17 2.57 6.35
C ILE A 20 7.97 4.07 6.61
N ARG A 21 8.97 4.77 7.15
CA ARG A 21 8.93 6.23 7.37
C ARG A 21 8.70 6.98 6.06
N PHE A 22 9.43 6.60 5.01
CA PHE A 22 9.28 7.22 3.70
C PHE A 22 7.84 7.06 3.18
N ILE A 23 7.27 5.87 3.29
CA ILE A 23 5.87 5.61 2.91
C ILE A 23 4.90 6.44 3.75
N LEU A 24 5.08 6.50 5.08
CA LEU A 24 4.23 7.29 5.96
C LEU A 24 4.24 8.78 5.59
N MET A 25 5.42 9.30 5.20
CA MET A 25 5.57 10.67 4.71
C MET A 25 4.81 10.90 3.40
N VAL A 26 4.94 9.99 2.42
CA VAL A 26 4.22 10.05 1.14
C VAL A 26 2.70 9.96 1.34
N LYS A 27 2.24 9.15 2.31
CA LYS A 27 0.82 8.99 2.67
C LYS A 27 0.27 10.11 3.56
N GLY A 28 1.07 11.12 3.90
CA GLY A 28 0.61 12.30 4.65
C GLY A 28 0.62 12.18 6.17
N PHE A 29 1.12 11.07 6.75
CA PHE A 29 1.26 10.87 8.21
C PHE A 29 2.47 11.63 8.78
N ARG A 30 2.53 12.95 8.54
CA ARG A 30 3.70 13.79 8.78
C ARG A 30 4.24 13.76 10.21
N TYR A 31 3.38 13.78 11.23
CA TYR A 31 3.83 13.82 12.63
C TYR A 31 4.39 12.48 13.10
N ILE A 32 3.76 11.38 12.70
CA ILE A 32 4.24 10.02 13.01
C ILE A 32 5.59 9.80 12.30
N ALA A 33 5.68 10.18 11.02
CA ALA A 33 6.91 10.10 10.24
C ALA A 33 8.05 10.93 10.87
N ALA A 34 7.75 12.13 11.38
CA ALA A 34 8.75 12.98 12.05
C ALA A 34 9.26 12.36 13.36
N LEU A 35 8.36 11.86 14.21
CA LEU A 35 8.75 11.18 15.45
C LEU A 35 9.59 9.94 15.17
N MET A 36 9.17 9.13 14.20
CA MET A 36 9.89 7.92 13.80
C MET A 36 11.28 8.27 13.23
N SER A 37 11.38 9.32 12.42
CA SER A 37 12.66 9.83 11.90
C SER A 37 13.62 10.28 13.00
N ALA A 38 13.11 10.86 14.10
CA ALA A 38 13.93 11.29 15.22
C ALA A 38 14.52 10.09 16.00
N VAL A 39 13.79 8.97 16.08
CA VAL A 39 14.30 7.73 16.68
C VAL A 39 15.27 7.03 15.72
N GLU A 40 14.92 6.97 14.43
CA GLU A 40 15.74 6.33 13.39
C GLU A 40 17.13 6.94 13.26
N ILE A 41 17.27 8.27 13.35
CA ILE A 41 18.58 8.90 13.25
C ILE A 41 19.51 8.50 14.41
N GLY A 42 18.95 8.25 15.61
CA GLY A 42 19.71 7.72 16.74
C GLY A 42 20.23 6.30 16.48
N ILE A 43 19.38 5.44 15.92
CA ILE A 43 19.75 4.07 15.51
C ILE A 43 20.82 4.12 14.42
N TYR A 44 20.67 5.02 13.43
CA TYR A 44 21.62 5.21 12.35
C TYR A 44 23.00 5.57 12.86
N VAL A 45 23.12 6.55 13.76
CA VAL A 45 24.43 6.99 14.28
C VAL A 45 25.15 5.84 15.00
N ILE A 46 24.42 5.04 15.79
CA ILE A 46 24.98 3.88 16.50
C ILE A 46 25.40 2.79 15.51
N GLY A 47 24.51 2.43 14.57
CA GLY A 47 24.79 1.39 13.58
C GLY A 47 25.93 1.78 12.63
N PHE A 48 25.97 3.03 12.20
CA PHE A 48 27.00 3.56 11.33
C PHE A 48 28.39 3.49 11.97
N LYS A 49 28.50 3.83 13.26
CA LYS A 49 29.75 3.65 14.01
C LYS A 49 30.24 2.20 13.96
N ILE A 50 29.36 1.23 14.21
CA ILE A 50 29.71 -0.20 14.19
C ILE A 50 30.23 -0.62 12.81
N VAL A 51 29.61 -0.12 11.73
CA VAL A 51 30.05 -0.42 10.36
C VAL A 51 31.41 0.20 10.07
N LEU A 52 31.63 1.46 10.49
CA LEU A 52 32.91 2.15 10.29
C LEU A 52 34.06 1.42 10.98
N ASP A 53 33.84 0.95 12.21
CA ASP A 53 34.85 0.23 13.00
C ASP A 53 35.27 -1.11 12.34
N HIS A 54 34.47 -1.63 11.40
CA HIS A 54 34.69 -2.92 10.73
C HIS A 54 34.96 -2.80 9.22
N LEU A 55 35.30 -1.61 8.71
CA LEU A 55 35.55 -1.33 7.29
C LEU A 55 36.79 -2.02 6.71
N HIS A 56 37.73 -2.46 7.54
CA HIS A 56 38.99 -3.07 7.10
C HIS A 56 38.80 -4.39 6.34
N GLU A 57 37.64 -5.03 6.46
CA GLU A 57 37.29 -6.28 5.78
C GLU A 57 36.30 -6.01 4.63
N PRO A 58 36.68 -6.26 3.36
CA PRO A 58 35.80 -6.01 2.21
C PRO A 58 34.51 -6.85 2.24
N VAL A 59 34.52 -7.98 2.94
CA VAL A 59 33.33 -8.82 3.16
C VAL A 59 32.25 -8.09 3.94
N ASN A 60 32.62 -7.26 4.93
CA ASN A 60 31.66 -6.52 5.75
C ASN A 60 30.91 -5.48 4.90
N LEU A 61 31.59 -4.86 3.93
CA LEU A 61 30.99 -3.92 2.99
C LEU A 61 29.96 -4.60 2.08
N ILE A 62 30.27 -5.81 1.57
CA ILE A 62 29.33 -6.58 0.75
C ILE A 62 28.08 -6.95 1.56
N VAL A 63 28.27 -7.44 2.79
CA VAL A 63 27.15 -7.78 3.69
C VAL A 63 26.29 -6.55 3.98
N TYR A 64 26.90 -5.38 4.17
CA TYR A 64 26.18 -4.12 4.34
C TYR A 64 25.31 -3.79 3.11
N CYS A 65 25.87 -3.85 1.91
CA CYS A 65 25.11 -3.62 0.66
C CYS A 65 23.94 -4.61 0.50
N LEU A 66 24.16 -5.89 0.78
CA LEU A 66 23.10 -6.91 0.72
C LEU A 66 22.02 -6.68 1.78
N SER A 67 22.41 -6.32 3.00
CA SER A 67 21.48 -6.03 4.10
C SER A 67 20.57 -4.84 3.76
N TYR A 68 21.10 -3.83 3.05
CA TYR A 68 20.32 -2.68 2.61
C TYR A 68 19.24 -3.08 1.59
N GLY A 69 19.60 -3.88 0.58
CA GLY A 69 18.64 -4.41 -0.38
C GLY A 69 17.55 -5.26 0.27
N LEU A 70 17.93 -6.16 1.17
CA LEU A 70 16.99 -6.99 1.95
C LEU A 70 16.07 -6.15 2.83
N GLY A 71 16.60 -5.11 3.47
CA GLY A 71 15.84 -4.18 4.31
C GLY A 71 14.76 -3.43 3.52
N ILE A 72 15.05 -3.02 2.28
CA ILE A 72 14.06 -2.40 1.39
C ILE A 72 12.96 -3.41 1.05
N LEU A 73 13.31 -4.63 0.63
CA LEU A 73 12.32 -5.65 0.29
C LEU A 73 11.39 -5.97 1.48
N LEU A 74 11.96 -6.08 2.68
CA LEU A 74 11.19 -6.28 3.90
C LEU A 74 10.32 -5.06 4.24
N GLY A 75 10.85 -3.83 4.11
CA GLY A 75 10.10 -2.60 4.32
C GLY A 75 8.90 -2.46 3.39
N THR A 76 9.09 -2.76 2.10
CA THR A 76 8.01 -2.78 1.10
C THR A 76 6.98 -3.85 1.42
N LYS A 77 7.40 -5.06 1.83
CA LYS A 77 6.46 -6.13 2.22
C LYS A 77 5.65 -5.76 3.47
N ILE A 78 6.24 -5.02 4.41
CA ILE A 78 5.52 -4.48 5.57
C ILE A 78 4.51 -3.43 5.11
N GLU A 79 4.86 -2.56 4.16
CA GLU A 79 3.92 -1.60 3.58
C GLU A 79 2.72 -2.26 2.91
N GLU A 80 2.97 -3.27 2.07
CA GLU A 80 1.90 -4.02 1.40
C GLU A 80 0.91 -4.61 2.42
N ARG A 81 1.42 -5.08 3.56
CA ARG A 81 0.63 -5.60 4.68
C ARG A 81 -0.15 -4.50 5.42
N LEU A 82 0.43 -3.31 5.57
CA LEU A 82 -0.24 -2.19 6.21
C LEU A 82 -1.38 -1.63 5.35
N ALA A 83 -1.28 -1.79 4.02
CA ALA A 83 -2.33 -1.45 3.03
C ALA A 83 -2.99 -0.09 3.33
N LEU A 84 -2.16 0.92 3.58
CA LEU A 84 -2.60 2.23 4.07
C LEU A 84 -3.25 3.06 2.95
N GLY A 85 -4.35 3.70 3.32
CA GLY A 85 -5.05 4.67 2.49
C GLY A 85 -6.28 4.11 1.78
N PHE A 86 -6.66 4.82 0.72
CA PHE A 86 -7.80 4.54 -0.12
C PHE A 86 -7.36 4.37 -1.56
N VAL A 87 -8.13 3.63 -2.32
CA VAL A 87 -7.94 3.42 -3.75
C VAL A 87 -9.28 3.59 -4.45
N THR A 88 -9.24 4.12 -5.66
CA THR A 88 -10.39 4.13 -6.57
C THR A 88 -10.19 3.04 -7.58
N ILE A 89 -11.08 2.05 -7.59
CA ILE A 89 -11.11 0.98 -8.59
C ILE A 89 -12.15 1.34 -9.64
N GLN A 90 -11.69 1.42 -10.88
CA GLN A 90 -12.55 1.56 -12.05
C GLN A 90 -12.58 0.23 -12.80
N ALA A 91 -13.77 -0.33 -12.97
CA ALA A 91 -14.00 -1.52 -13.77
C ALA A 91 -14.87 -1.17 -14.97
N VAL A 92 -14.44 -1.60 -16.16
CA VAL A 92 -15.19 -1.47 -17.40
C VAL A 92 -15.74 -2.85 -17.75
N THR A 93 -17.06 -2.96 -17.84
CA THR A 93 -17.77 -4.23 -18.10
C THR A 93 -18.80 -4.05 -19.22
N ASN A 94 -19.31 -5.16 -19.75
CA ASN A 94 -20.35 -5.15 -20.79
C ASN A 94 -21.72 -4.73 -20.22
N ALA A 95 -22.60 -4.21 -21.08
CA ALA A 95 -23.95 -3.77 -20.73
C ALA A 95 -24.81 -4.88 -20.09
N GLU A 96 -24.56 -6.12 -20.47
CA GLU A 96 -25.24 -7.33 -19.99
C GLU A 96 -25.03 -7.58 -18.48
N PHE A 97 -23.97 -7.03 -17.88
CA PHE A 97 -23.64 -7.18 -16.46
C PHE A 97 -24.16 -6.02 -15.60
N GLY A 98 -25.25 -5.36 -16.00
CA GLY A 98 -25.85 -4.25 -15.22
C GLY A 98 -26.15 -4.60 -13.75
N HIS A 99 -26.46 -5.88 -13.47
CA HIS A 99 -26.69 -6.41 -12.13
C HIS A 99 -25.46 -6.37 -11.20
N MET A 100 -24.24 -6.30 -11.75
CA MET A 100 -23.00 -6.20 -10.96
C MET A 100 -23.04 -5.01 -10.00
N THR A 101 -23.69 -3.92 -10.41
CA THR A 101 -23.77 -2.69 -9.61
C THR A 101 -24.60 -2.89 -8.35
N ASP A 102 -25.68 -3.67 -8.43
CA ASP A 102 -26.56 -3.97 -7.29
C ASP A 102 -25.93 -5.01 -6.36
N ASP A 103 -25.24 -6.01 -6.92
CA ASP A 103 -24.48 -6.99 -6.14
C ASP A 103 -23.40 -6.31 -5.30
N LEU A 104 -22.62 -5.40 -5.91
CA LEU A 104 -21.59 -4.64 -5.19
C LEU A 104 -22.21 -3.71 -4.13
N ARG A 105 -23.35 -3.07 -4.41
CA ARG A 105 -24.06 -2.26 -3.40
C ARG A 105 -24.58 -3.10 -2.24
N SER A 106 -25.09 -4.30 -2.49
CA SER A 106 -25.60 -5.21 -1.45
C SER A 106 -24.50 -5.64 -0.46
N LYS A 107 -23.26 -5.73 -0.94
CA LYS A 107 -22.07 -6.00 -0.13
C LYS A 107 -21.53 -4.77 0.62
N GLY A 108 -22.17 -3.62 0.43
CA GLY A 108 -21.85 -2.38 1.13
C GLY A 108 -20.77 -1.53 0.45
N TYR A 109 -20.46 -1.78 -0.82
CA TYR A 109 -19.56 -0.90 -1.59
C TYR A 109 -20.31 0.36 -2.06
N GLY A 110 -19.63 1.50 -2.00
CA GLY A 110 -20.11 2.74 -2.62
C GLY A 110 -19.80 2.74 -4.10
N VAL A 111 -20.81 2.47 -4.93
CA VAL A 111 -20.64 2.29 -6.38
C VAL A 111 -21.24 3.46 -7.14
N THR A 112 -20.42 4.12 -7.96
CA THR A 112 -20.84 5.09 -8.96
C THR A 112 -20.72 4.47 -10.35
N VAL A 113 -21.72 4.69 -11.20
CA VAL A 113 -21.80 4.04 -12.51
C VAL A 113 -22.07 5.10 -13.56
N TRP A 114 -21.39 5.03 -14.70
CA TRP A 114 -21.72 5.81 -15.88
C TRP A 114 -21.56 4.98 -17.15
N GLN A 115 -22.30 5.35 -18.18
CA GLN A 115 -22.27 4.69 -19.47
C GLN A 115 -21.12 5.26 -20.31
N GLY A 116 -20.38 4.38 -20.95
CA GLY A 116 -19.33 4.72 -21.92
C GLY A 116 -19.52 3.97 -23.23
N GLU A 117 -18.69 4.30 -24.21
CA GLU A 117 -18.67 3.65 -25.52
C GLU A 117 -17.25 3.14 -25.79
N GLY A 118 -17.15 1.84 -26.06
CA GLY A 118 -15.92 1.20 -26.51
C GLY A 118 -15.98 0.88 -27.99
N LYS A 119 -14.88 0.34 -28.54
CA LYS A 119 -14.82 -0.09 -29.95
C LYS A 119 -15.93 -1.08 -30.34
N GLU A 120 -16.32 -1.94 -29.41
CA GLU A 120 -17.30 -3.02 -29.62
C GLU A 120 -18.72 -2.64 -29.17
N GLY A 121 -18.96 -1.37 -28.82
CA GLY A 121 -20.27 -0.87 -28.40
C GLY A 121 -20.29 -0.34 -26.97
N SER A 122 -21.49 -0.22 -26.41
CA SER A 122 -21.71 0.39 -25.09
C SER A 122 -21.11 -0.44 -23.95
N ARG A 123 -20.45 0.24 -23.01
CA ARG A 123 -19.84 -0.35 -21.82
C ARG A 123 -20.29 0.38 -20.56
N TRP A 124 -20.38 -0.33 -19.45
CA TRP A 124 -20.55 0.29 -18.14
C TRP A 124 -19.19 0.53 -17.51
N ILE A 125 -19.01 1.73 -16.99
CA ILE A 125 -17.83 2.09 -16.21
C ILE A 125 -18.29 2.24 -14.76
N ILE A 126 -17.81 1.33 -13.93
CA ILE A 126 -18.13 1.20 -12.52
C ILE A 126 -16.93 1.74 -11.74
N SER A 127 -17.17 2.71 -10.87
CA SER A 127 -16.15 3.28 -10.00
C SER A 127 -16.50 3.05 -8.55
N VAL A 128 -15.56 2.46 -7.81
CA VAL A 128 -15.68 2.17 -6.40
C VAL A 128 -14.49 2.77 -5.69
N VAL A 129 -14.77 3.61 -4.70
CA VAL A 129 -13.74 4.05 -3.75
C VAL A 129 -13.81 3.13 -2.55
N LEU A 130 -12.67 2.63 -2.08
CA LEU A 130 -12.58 1.71 -0.94
C LEU A 130 -11.23 1.83 -0.24
N HIS A 131 -11.08 1.18 0.92
CA HIS A 131 -9.78 1.04 1.55
C HIS A 131 -8.87 0.13 0.72
N ARG A 132 -7.57 0.45 0.65
CA ARG A 132 -6.59 -0.34 -0.12
C ARG A 132 -6.57 -1.81 0.28
N LYS A 133 -6.76 -2.12 1.57
CA LYS A 133 -6.84 -3.51 2.08
C LYS A 133 -7.99 -4.33 1.49
N GLU A 134 -9.07 -3.69 1.05
CA GLU A 134 -10.26 -4.33 0.48
C GLU A 134 -10.15 -4.48 -1.05
N GLN A 135 -9.12 -3.89 -1.68
CA GLN A 135 -8.92 -3.90 -3.14
C GLN A 135 -8.91 -5.30 -3.73
N HIS A 136 -8.17 -6.22 -3.11
CA HIS A 136 -8.02 -7.58 -3.63
C HIS A 136 -9.35 -8.34 -3.61
N GLN A 137 -10.16 -8.13 -2.57
CA GLN A 137 -11.47 -8.74 -2.47
C GLN A 137 -12.41 -8.20 -3.56
N LEU A 138 -12.47 -6.88 -3.74
CA LEU A 138 -13.31 -6.28 -4.79
C LEU A 138 -12.89 -6.77 -6.19
N TYR A 139 -11.59 -6.89 -6.45
CA TYR A 139 -11.06 -7.42 -7.70
C TYR A 139 -11.55 -8.85 -7.99
N GLN A 140 -11.49 -9.73 -7.00
CA GLN A 140 -11.99 -11.11 -7.12
C GLN A 140 -13.51 -11.14 -7.36
N GLU A 141 -14.26 -10.30 -6.67
CA GLU A 141 -15.72 -10.22 -6.83
C GLU A 141 -16.13 -9.72 -8.22
N ILE A 142 -15.43 -8.73 -8.77
CA ILE A 142 -15.67 -8.23 -10.13
C ILE A 142 -15.39 -9.32 -11.17
N LEU A 143 -14.24 -9.98 -11.08
CA LEU A 143 -13.85 -11.02 -12.03
C LEU A 143 -14.69 -12.30 -11.91
N ALA A 144 -15.27 -12.58 -10.74
CA ALA A 144 -16.20 -13.68 -10.57
C ALA A 144 -17.51 -13.45 -11.34
N ILE A 145 -17.91 -12.19 -11.52
CA ILE A 145 -19.12 -11.80 -12.27
C ILE A 145 -18.81 -11.64 -13.76
N ASP A 146 -17.75 -10.90 -14.09
CA ASP A 146 -17.27 -10.69 -15.46
C ASP A 146 -15.76 -10.95 -15.55
N PRO A 147 -15.35 -12.15 -16.01
CA PRO A 147 -13.93 -12.49 -16.20
C PRO A 147 -13.21 -11.63 -17.25
N GLN A 148 -13.95 -10.95 -18.14
CA GLN A 148 -13.41 -10.08 -19.17
C GLN A 148 -13.41 -8.60 -18.77
N ALA A 149 -13.81 -8.28 -17.53
CA ALA A 149 -13.83 -6.91 -17.03
C ALA A 149 -12.42 -6.32 -17.03
N PHE A 150 -12.31 -5.09 -17.55
CA PHE A 150 -11.06 -4.34 -17.50
C PHE A 150 -11.01 -3.51 -16.22
N VAL A 151 -10.08 -3.80 -15.32
CA VAL A 151 -9.98 -3.16 -14.00
C VAL A 151 -8.72 -2.33 -13.88
N VAL A 152 -8.85 -1.07 -13.45
CA VAL A 152 -7.75 -0.15 -13.18
C VAL A 152 -7.89 0.46 -11.78
N SER A 153 -6.76 0.58 -11.07
CA SER A 153 -6.69 1.22 -9.76
C SER A 153 -6.01 2.58 -9.84
N TYR A 154 -6.60 3.58 -9.20
CA TYR A 154 -6.05 4.92 -9.04
C TYR A 154 -5.85 5.24 -7.56
N GLU A 155 -4.76 5.92 -7.21
CA GLU A 155 -4.51 6.42 -5.86
C GLU A 155 -4.96 7.89 -5.74
N PRO A 156 -6.06 8.16 -5.02
CA PRO A 156 -6.53 9.52 -4.75
C PRO A 156 -5.70 10.22 -3.67
N ASN A 157 -5.33 11.47 -3.95
CA ASN A 157 -4.48 12.29 -3.07
C ASN A 157 -5.26 13.14 -2.04
N LEU A 158 -6.51 13.48 -2.32
CA LEU A 158 -7.36 14.29 -1.45
C LEU A 158 -8.82 13.86 -1.61
N PHE A 159 -9.56 13.85 -0.50
CA PHE A 159 -10.98 13.56 -0.49
C PHE A 159 -11.76 14.56 0.37
N HIS A 160 -12.98 14.85 -0.06
CA HIS A 160 -13.93 15.64 0.71
C HIS A 160 -15.33 15.03 0.55
N GLY A 161 -15.91 14.52 1.65
CA GLY A 161 -17.21 13.83 1.65
C GLY A 161 -17.17 12.40 1.10
N GLY A 162 -18.34 11.87 0.73
CA GLY A 162 -18.50 10.53 0.14
C GLY A 162 -19.08 9.46 1.07
N PHE A 163 -19.61 8.38 0.47
CA PHE A 163 -20.28 7.27 1.15
C PHE A 163 -19.40 6.56 2.20
N LEU A 164 -18.09 6.51 1.97
CA LEU A 164 -17.11 5.87 2.87
C LEU A 164 -16.97 6.57 4.23
N VAL A 165 -17.33 7.86 4.33
CA VAL A 165 -17.19 8.63 5.58
C VAL A 165 -18.20 8.15 6.66
N LYS A 166 -19.25 7.40 6.27
CA LYS A 166 -20.34 7.06 7.18
C LYS A 166 -20.13 5.81 8.05
N LYS A 167 -19.15 4.94 7.74
CA LYS A 167 -18.93 3.69 8.51
C LYS A 167 -18.31 3.91 9.91
N ARG A 168 -17.91 5.15 10.28
CA ARG A 168 -17.34 5.46 11.61
C ARG A 168 -18.33 6.00 12.65
N HIS A 169 -19.57 6.31 12.29
CA HIS A 169 -20.54 6.92 13.24
C HIS A 169 -21.69 6.01 13.70
N HIS A 170 -21.63 4.69 13.47
CA HIS A 170 -22.68 3.76 13.90
C HIS A 170 -22.26 2.67 14.90
N SER A 171 -21.05 2.76 15.48
CA SER A 171 -20.67 1.97 16.68
C SER A 171 -20.52 2.80 17.95
N ALA A 172 -21.04 4.04 17.96
CA ALA A 172 -21.16 4.85 19.17
C ALA A 172 -22.60 5.33 19.31
N LYS A 173 -23.49 4.38 19.63
CA LYS A 173 -24.75 4.65 20.32
C LYS A 173 -25.20 3.39 21.04
#